data_AF-A0AA39FQQ8-F1
#
_entry.id   AF-A0AA39FQQ8-F1
#
_cell.length_a   1.000
_cell.length_b   1.000
_cell.length_c   1.000
_cell.angle_alpha   90.00
_cell.angle_beta   90.00
_cell.angle_gamma   90.00
#
_symmetry.space_group_name_H-M   'P 1'
#
loop_
_entity.id
_entity.type
_entity.pdbx_description
1 polymer ?
#
loop_
_entity_poly.entity_id
_entity_poly.type
_entity_poly.pdbx_seq_one_letter_code
_entity_poly.pdbx_strand_id
1 'polypeptide(L)'
;MRSKTVLIYLAIGFLILGIFISEVEARRKILRGRKTINRRYYRGIAIPAWSIVLLAGMAMLAMGGGLYFGLKKYIIGDSDDTLTNSYTPAMQNEV
;
A
#
# COMPACT_ATOMS: atom_id res chain seq x y z
N MET A 1 3.95 -24.12 -3.73
CA MET A 1 4.83 -23.27 -4.57
C MET A 1 4.15 -22.80 -5.85
N ARG A 2 3.49 -23.69 -6.63
CA ARG A 2 2.79 -23.32 -7.89
C ARG A 2 1.70 -22.25 -7.77
N SER A 3 0.90 -22.23 -6.70
CA SER A 3 -0.18 -21.25 -6.54
C SER A 3 0.33 -19.80 -6.45
N LYS A 4 1.45 -19.58 -5.75
CA LYS A 4 2.07 -18.25 -5.63
C LYS A 4 2.57 -17.76 -6.99
N THR A 5 3.17 -18.63 -7.79
CA THR A 5 3.62 -18.30 -9.15
C THR A 5 2.44 -17.99 -10.08
N VAL A 6 1.35 -18.77 -10.00
CA VAL A 6 0.11 -18.50 -10.76
C VAL A 6 -0.50 -17.15 -10.39
N LEU A 7 -0.58 -16.82 -9.09
CA LEU A 7 -1.07 -15.52 -8.63
C LEU A 7 -0.21 -14.35 -9.14
N ILE A 8 1.11 -14.53 -9.21
CA ILE A 8 2.03 -13.52 -9.76
C ILE A 8 1.76 -13.30 -11.26
N TYR A 9 1.65 -14.38 -12.04
CA TYR A 9 1.34 -14.25 -13.47
C TYR A 9 -0.03 -13.63 -13.72
N LEU A 10 -1.02 -13.96 -12.89
CA LEU A 10 -2.37 -13.38 -12.96
C LEU A 10 -2.34 -11.88 -12.61
N ALA A 11 -1.60 -11.48 -11.57
CA ALA A 11 -1.42 -10.07 -11.22
C ALA A 11 -0.72 -9.27 -12.34
N ILE A 12 0.30 -9.85 -12.97
CA ILE A 12 0.97 -9.27 -14.14
C ILE A 12 -0.02 -9.13 -15.32
N GLY A 13 -0.84 -10.16 -15.56
CA GLY A 13 -1.88 -10.14 -16.58
C GLY A 13 -2.91 -9.03 -16.36
N PHE A 14 -3.39 -8.86 -15.14
CA PHE A 14 -4.31 -7.76 -14.80
C PHE A 14 -3.65 -6.39 -14.89
N LEU A 15 -2.37 -6.27 -14.54
CA LEU A 15 -1.62 -5.02 -14.70
C LEU A 15 -1.53 -4.63 -16.17
N ILE A 16 -1.20 -5.58 -17.05
CA ILE A 16 -1.15 -5.37 -18.51
C ILE A 16 -2.55 -4.98 -19.03
N LEU A 17 -3.59 -5.70 -18.63
CA LEU A 17 -4.97 -5.44 -19.05
C LEU A 17 -5.46 -4.06 -18.59
N GLY A 18 -5.09 -3.65 -17.38
CA GLY A 18 -5.44 -2.34 -16.79
C GLY A 18 -4.75 -1.15 -17.47
N ILE A 19 -3.62 -1.34 -18.16
CA ILE A 19 -2.98 -0.30 -18.97
C ILE A 19 -3.84 -0.01 -20.22
N PHE A 20 -4.39 -1.05 -20.84
CA PHE A 20 -5.18 -0.94 -22.07
C PHE A 20 -6.60 -0.40 -21.85
N ILE A 21 -7.12 -0.39 -20.62
CA ILE A 21 -8.49 0.08 -20.28
C ILE A 21 -8.59 1.62 -20.19
N SER A 22 -7.46 2.34 -20.13
CA SER A 22 -7.42 3.79 -19.93
C SER A 22 -8.11 4.63 -21.02
N GLU A 23 -8.32 4.08 -22.22
CA GLU A 23 -8.83 4.86 -23.37
C GLU A 23 -10.36 4.87 -23.51
N VAL A 24 -11.11 4.10 -22.72
CA VAL A 24 -12.58 3.99 -22.89
C VAL A 24 -13.31 5.28 -22.50
N GLU A 25 -12.75 6.10 -21.60
CA GLU A 25 -13.36 7.38 -21.18
C GLU A 25 -13.19 8.50 -22.22
N ALA A 26 -12.08 8.52 -22.97
CA ALA A 26 -11.85 9.53 -24.02
C ALA A 26 -12.81 9.34 -25.21
N ARG A 27 -13.14 8.08 -25.54
CA ARG A 27 -14.06 7.73 -26.63
C ARG A 27 -15.49 8.25 -26.38
N ARG A 28 -15.94 8.27 -25.12
CA ARG A 28 -17.28 8.76 -24.75
C ARG A 28 -17.41 10.29 -24.83
N LYS A 29 -16.28 11.02 -24.88
CA LYS A 29 -16.24 12.48 -25.02
C LYS A 29 -16.15 12.95 -26.48
N ILE A 30 -15.65 12.11 -27.38
CA ILE A 30 -15.50 12.42 -28.82
C ILE A 30 -16.83 12.29 -29.59
N LEU A 31 -17.73 11.40 -29.18
CA LEU A 31 -19.01 11.17 -29.86
C LEU A 31 -20.12 12.20 -29.56
N ARG A 32 -19.87 13.19 -28.70
CA ARG A 32 -20.77 14.34 -28.46
C ARG A 32 -20.26 15.56 -29.23
N GLY A 33 -20.46 15.55 -30.55
CA GLY A 33 -19.99 16.62 -31.42
C GLY A 33 -20.70 17.96 -31.19
N ARG A 34 -19.92 19.05 -31.10
CA ARG A 34 -19.95 20.21 -32.02
C ARG A 34 -18.90 21.25 -31.59
N LYS A 35 -17.91 21.50 -32.49
CA LYS A 35 -16.99 22.67 -32.58
C LYS A 35 -16.14 22.93 -31.31
N THR A 36 -14.81 22.88 -31.30
CA THR A 36 -13.85 23.42 -32.26
C THR A 36 -12.54 22.65 -32.14
N ILE A 37 -12.02 22.28 -33.29
CA ILE A 37 -10.67 21.77 -33.53
C ILE A 37 -9.68 22.86 -33.07
N ASN A 38 -8.70 22.47 -32.22
CA ASN A 38 -7.53 23.23 -31.69
C ASN A 38 -7.25 22.99 -30.20
N ARG A 39 -7.84 21.96 -29.59
CA ARG A 39 -7.34 21.49 -28.29
C ARG A 39 -6.15 20.58 -28.58
N ARG A 40 -4.91 21.02 -28.28
CA ARG A 40 -3.85 20.07 -27.91
C ARG A 40 -4.45 19.30 -26.74
N TYR A 41 -5.02 18.14 -27.03
CA TYR A 41 -5.46 17.22 -26.00
C TYR A 41 -4.20 16.98 -25.18
N TYR A 42 -4.20 17.50 -23.94
CA TYR A 42 -3.17 17.19 -22.97
C TYR A 42 -2.97 15.68 -23.05
N ARG A 43 -1.77 15.25 -23.45
CA ARG A 43 -1.41 13.83 -23.40
C ARG A 43 -1.68 13.44 -21.95
N GLY A 44 -2.68 12.58 -21.76
CA GLY A 44 -2.94 11.98 -20.47
C GLY A 44 -1.65 11.38 -19.96
N ILE A 45 -1.46 11.41 -18.64
CA ILE A 45 -0.33 10.75 -18.02
C ILE A 45 -0.39 9.28 -18.47
N ALA A 46 0.74 8.72 -18.92
CA ALA A 46 0.81 7.34 -19.42
C ALA A 46 0.42 6.29 -18.36
N ILE A 47 0.35 6.73 -17.09
CA ILE A 47 0.04 5.94 -15.92
C ILE A 47 -1.49 5.99 -15.71
N PRO A 48 -2.18 4.84 -15.69
CA PRO A 48 -3.62 4.80 -15.49
C PRO A 48 -3.99 5.23 -14.06
N ALA A 49 -5.10 5.94 -13.89
CA ALA A 49 -5.50 6.54 -12.62
C ALA A 49 -5.58 5.55 -11.45
N TRP A 50 -6.05 4.32 -11.70
CA TRP A 50 -6.16 3.27 -10.68
C TRP A 50 -4.80 2.89 -10.06
N SER A 51 -3.72 2.95 -10.85
CA SER A 51 -2.38 2.60 -10.38
C SER A 51 -1.79 3.67 -9.44
N ILE A 52 -2.14 4.94 -9.66
CA ILE A 52 -1.75 6.05 -8.78
C ILE A 52 -2.40 5.87 -7.41
N VAL A 53 -3.69 5.51 -7.38
CA VAL A 53 -4.43 5.27 -6.13
C VAL A 53 -3.85 4.07 -5.37
N LEU A 54 -3.51 2.98 -6.07
CA LEU A 54 -2.86 1.83 -5.43
C LEU A 54 -1.48 2.16 -4.86
N LEU A 55 -0.64 2.85 -5.62
CA LEU A 55 0.69 3.26 -5.15
C LEU A 55 0.60 4.20 -3.94
N ALA A 56 -0.33 5.15 -3.96
CA ALA A 56 -0.58 6.04 -2.83
C ALA A 56 -1.07 5.25 -1.59
N GLY A 57 -1.98 4.30 -1.77
CA GLY A 57 -2.46 3.44 -0.68
C GLY A 57 -1.36 2.57 -0.08
N MET A 58 -0.52 1.95 -0.92
CA MET A 58 0.64 1.20 -0.46
C MET A 58 1.64 2.08 0.29
N ALA A 59 1.88 3.30 -0.18
CA ALA A 59 2.77 4.25 0.49
C ALA A 59 2.23 4.65 1.87
N MET A 60 0.92 4.89 2.01
CA MET A 60 0.30 5.17 3.31
C MET A 60 0.44 4.00 4.28
N LEU A 61 0.21 2.75 3.81
CA LEU A 61 0.38 1.57 4.65
C LEU A 61 1.84 1.37 5.07
N ALA A 62 2.78 1.55 4.15
CA ALA A 62 4.21 1.45 4.45
C ALA A 62 4.64 2.52 5.47
N MET A 63 4.18 3.75 5.30
CA MET A 63 4.47 4.86 6.22
C MET A 63 3.88 4.61 7.60
N GLY A 64 2.61 4.20 7.69
CA GLY A 64 1.96 3.86 8.97
C GLY A 64 2.63 2.68 9.67
N GLY A 65 2.96 1.61 8.94
CA GLY A 65 3.69 0.47 9.47
C GLY A 65 5.10 0.82 9.95
N GLY A 66 5.81 1.65 9.19
CA GLY A 66 7.13 2.16 9.58
C GLY A 66 7.07 3.00 10.85
N LEU A 67 6.07 3.88 10.97
CA LEU A 67 5.87 4.72 12.15
C LEU A 67 5.56 3.89 13.40
N TYR A 68 4.71 2.87 13.27
CA TYR A 68 4.46 1.91 14.35
C TYR A 68 5.72 1.15 14.76
N PHE A 69 6.51 0.68 13.79
CA PHE A 69 7.76 -0.03 14.09
C PHE A 69 8.77 0.87 14.81
N GLY A 70 8.88 2.12 14.39
CA GLY A 70 9.67 3.13 15.09
C GLY A 70 9.21 3.33 16.53
N LEU A 71 7.91 3.55 16.73
CA LEU A 71 7.34 3.71 18.07
C LEU A 71 7.60 2.48 18.96
N LYS A 72 7.39 1.27 18.42
CA LYS A 72 7.65 0.02 19.13
C LYS A 72 9.12 -0.08 19.56
N LYS A 73 10.05 0.25 18.67
CA LYS A 73 11.48 0.13 18.95
C LYS A 73 11.99 1.17 19.94
N TYR A 74 11.52 2.41 19.86
CA TYR A 74 12.07 3.51 20.66
C TYR A 74 11.32 3.79 21.95
N ILE A 75 10.01 3.51 22.02
CA ILE A 75 9.19 3.84 23.19
C ILE A 75 8.85 2.60 24.01
N ILE A 76 8.47 1.51 23.34
CA ILE A 76 7.94 0.32 24.02
C ILE A 76 9.06 -0.68 24.37
N GLY A 77 10.04 -0.83 23.49
CA GLY A 77 11.15 -1.79 23.69
C GLY A 77 12.04 -1.47 24.90
N ASP A 78 12.12 -0.20 25.32
CA ASP A 78 12.94 0.22 26.47
C ASP A 78 12.26 -0.08 27.82
N SER A 79 10.92 -0.15 27.83
CA SER A 79 10.12 -0.38 29.05
C SER A 79 9.93 -1.84 29.44
N ASP A 80 10.15 -2.80 28.52
CA ASP A 80 9.90 -4.22 28.79
C ASP A 80 11.14 -4.98 29.31
N ASP A 81 12.36 -4.50 29.05
CA ASP A 81 13.59 -5.16 29.54
C ASP A 81 13.82 -4.96 31.06
N THR A 82 13.10 -4.04 31.71
CA THR A 82 13.17 -3.79 33.16
C THR A 82 12.03 -4.42 33.97
N LEU A 83 11.15 -5.22 33.36
CA LEU A 83 10.12 -5.97 34.07
C LEU A 83 10.45 -7.47 34.17
N THR A 84 11.71 -7.79 34.45
CA THR A 84 12.01 -9.06 35.11
C THR A 84 11.37 -8.95 36.50
N ASN A 85 10.15 -9.49 36.65
CA ASN A 85 9.42 -9.56 37.92
C ASN A 85 10.31 -10.21 38.98
N SER A 86 11.07 -9.40 39.72
CA SER A 86 11.95 -9.80 40.81
C SER A 86 11.10 -10.01 42.06
N TYR A 87 10.16 -10.95 41.97
CA TYR A 87 9.53 -11.48 43.16
C TYR A 87 10.56 -12.33 43.90
N THR A 88 11.20 -11.74 44.90
CA THR A 88 12.01 -12.48 45.87
C THR A 88 11.08 -12.92 47.01
N PRO A 89 10.75 -14.22 47.12
CA PRO A 89 9.95 -14.69 48.25
C PRO A 89 10.71 -14.44 49.56
N ALA A 90 9.99 -13.98 50.59
CA ALA A 90 10.56 -13.79 51.92
C ALA A 90 11.05 -15.13 52.49
N MET A 91 12.25 -15.16 53.06
CA MET A 91 12.80 -16.35 53.72
C MET A 91 11.88 -16.75 54.88
N GLN A 92 11.26 -17.92 54.75
CA GLN A 92 10.48 -18.52 55.83
C GLN A 92 11.47 -19.27 56.74
N ASN A 93 11.57 -18.84 58.01
CA ASN A 93 12.23 -19.63 59.03
C ASN A 93 11.31 -20.80 59.38
N GLU A 94 11.75 -22.02 59.09
CA GLU A 94 11.09 -23.24 59.54
C GLU A 94 11.18 -23.32 61.07
N VAL A 95 10.03 -23.50 61.73
CA VAL A 95 9.89 -23.70 63.19
C VAL A 95 9.89 -25.19 63.50
#